data_AF-A0A9D3APE8-F1
#
_entry.id   AF-A0A9D3APE8-F1
#
_cell.length_a   1.000
_cell.length_b   1.000
_cell.length_c   1.000
_cell.angle_alpha   90.00
_cell.angle_beta   90.00
_cell.angle_gamma   90.00
#
_symmetry.space_group_name_H-M   'P 1'
#
loop_
_entity.id
_entity.type
_entity.pdbx_description
1 polymer ?
#
loop_
_entity_poly.entity_id
_entity_poly.type
_entity_poly.pdbx_seq_one_letter_code
_entity_poly.pdbx_strand_id
1 'polypeptide(L)'
;MSETQAYLTLRCREQWERGRRWNIRRQGDALTLEPGSFAGLICLAPVDSREAGFQWSRLRLRGEVPRDGSIRVYARASDQADWPEWERLEMGAGLPGRIRDLFGAPAAVDLDLWLTCAGRYLWLAVEMTAGGADRPRLDGLSLRLAGDHMVDYLPAIYREQDFTYRYLSIFNSMFQDMEAAIDELPRLLDAASAPPEMLNFLAKWLCVDPEEGGDLRRRLPQVLEEYQSMYTPEGIARSTERLTGRRPWIVEHFAVDPNDPDCQNPGLYRRLYGEDPYRFFLLLPQDTFSDQRELERFLSRMRELIPAETTLELVLLRPCVQLDWHTYLGINSQIGSYVQAAIDERMTIHYNTTIGGADHE
;
A
#
# COMPACT_ATOMS: atom_id res chain seq x y z
N MET A 1 -16.69 -18.53 1.42
CA MET A 1 -16.86 -18.38 -0.04
C MET A 1 -18.20 -18.95 -0.38
N SER A 2 -19.22 -18.11 -0.46
CA SER A 2 -20.52 -18.53 -0.97
C SER A 2 -20.32 -18.88 -2.45
N GLU A 3 -20.71 -20.08 -2.85
CA GLU A 3 -20.60 -20.61 -4.23
C GLU A 3 -21.57 -19.90 -5.20
N THR A 4 -21.88 -18.63 -4.95
CA THR A 4 -23.14 -18.02 -5.39
C THR A 4 -22.99 -17.16 -6.63
N GLN A 5 -21.78 -16.77 -7.04
CA GLN A 5 -21.58 -16.02 -8.29
C GLN A 5 -20.20 -16.33 -8.92
N ALA A 6 -20.19 -16.69 -10.20
CA ALA A 6 -18.96 -16.90 -10.97
C ALA A 6 -18.78 -15.76 -11.97
N TYR A 7 -17.58 -15.18 -12.03
CA TYR A 7 -17.21 -14.16 -13.01
C TYR A 7 -16.01 -14.61 -13.84
N LEU A 8 -16.08 -14.36 -15.14
CA LEU A 8 -14.92 -14.35 -16.01
C LEU A 8 -14.34 -12.94 -16.04
N THR A 9 -13.20 -12.75 -15.40
CA THR A 9 -12.49 -11.46 -15.39
C THR A 9 -11.26 -11.51 -16.29
N LEU A 10 -11.23 -10.64 -17.29
CA LEU A 10 -10.08 -10.39 -18.15
C LEU A 10 -9.37 -9.13 -17.65
N ARG A 11 -8.17 -9.29 -17.08
CA ARG A 11 -7.34 -8.18 -16.56
C ARG A 11 -5.86 -8.33 -16.88
N CYS A 12 -5.42 -9.51 -17.33
CA CYS A 12 -4.01 -9.79 -17.52
C CYS A 12 -3.63 -9.95 -18.99
N ARG A 13 -2.37 -9.62 -19.32
CA ARG A 13 -1.80 -9.66 -20.68
C ARG A 13 -2.18 -10.89 -21.50
N GLU A 14 -2.01 -12.09 -20.94
CA GLU A 14 -2.24 -13.37 -21.62
C GLU A 14 -3.70 -13.55 -22.06
N GLN A 15 -4.63 -12.92 -21.35
CA GLN A 15 -6.05 -13.00 -21.62
C GLN A 15 -6.45 -12.06 -22.77
N TRP A 16 -5.84 -10.87 -22.84
CA TRP A 16 -6.03 -9.93 -23.95
C TRP A 16 -5.40 -10.42 -25.25
N GLU A 17 -4.29 -11.16 -25.17
CA GLU A 17 -3.58 -11.70 -26.35
C GLU A 17 -4.39 -12.76 -27.12
N ARG A 18 -5.42 -13.35 -26.49
CA ARG A 18 -6.33 -14.30 -27.15
C ARG A 18 -7.34 -13.62 -28.08
N GLY A 19 -7.49 -12.30 -28.00
CA GLY A 19 -8.38 -11.51 -28.86
C GLY A 19 -7.72 -10.96 -30.12
N ARG A 20 -8.52 -10.68 -31.15
CA ARG A 20 -8.09 -9.99 -32.38
C ARG A 20 -8.26 -8.48 -32.18
N ARG A 21 -7.31 -7.66 -32.63
CA ARG A 21 -7.30 -6.20 -32.39
C ARG A 21 -6.93 -5.39 -33.63
N TRP A 22 -7.50 -4.19 -33.75
CA TRP A 22 -7.25 -3.22 -34.81
C TRP A 22 -7.16 -1.82 -34.21
N ASN A 23 -6.08 -1.08 -34.49
CA ASN A 23 -5.81 0.26 -33.96
C ASN A 23 -5.90 0.39 -32.42
N ILE A 24 -5.67 -0.71 -31.71
CA ILE A 24 -5.62 -0.76 -30.24
C ILE A 24 -4.24 -1.22 -29.83
N ARG A 25 -3.56 -0.37 -29.06
CA ARG A 25 -2.28 -0.65 -28.44
C ARG A 25 -2.47 -1.02 -26.98
N ARG A 26 -1.59 -1.90 -26.50
CA ARG A 26 -1.48 -2.23 -25.07
C ARG A 26 -0.50 -1.28 -24.37
N GLN A 27 -0.89 -0.76 -23.22
CA GLN A 27 -0.04 -0.02 -22.29
C GLN A 27 -0.10 -0.69 -20.91
N GLY A 28 0.90 -1.50 -20.57
CA GLY A 28 0.85 -2.35 -19.36
C GLY A 28 -0.27 -3.39 -19.46
N ASP A 29 -1.13 -3.47 -18.44
CA ASP A 29 -2.29 -4.37 -18.42
C ASP A 29 -3.55 -3.76 -19.04
N ALA A 30 -3.47 -2.52 -19.53
CA ALA A 30 -4.57 -1.78 -20.13
C ALA A 30 -4.50 -1.73 -21.67
N LEU A 31 -5.66 -1.57 -22.28
CA LEU A 31 -5.86 -1.35 -23.71
C LEU A 31 -6.20 0.11 -23.98
N THR A 32 -5.56 0.71 -24.99
CA THR A 32 -5.80 2.09 -25.41
C THR A 32 -5.75 2.21 -26.93
N LEU A 33 -6.33 3.27 -27.47
CA LEU A 33 -6.28 3.55 -28.92
C LEU A 33 -4.87 3.92 -29.38
N GLU A 34 -4.50 3.42 -30.56
CA GLU A 34 -3.21 3.71 -31.17
C GLU A 34 -2.98 5.20 -31.43
N PRO A 35 -1.74 5.70 -31.29
CA PRO A 35 -1.36 7.04 -31.69
C PRO A 35 -1.78 7.42 -33.11
N GLY A 36 -2.62 8.46 -33.22
CA GLY A 36 -3.13 8.95 -34.51
C GLY A 36 -4.38 8.23 -35.04
N SER A 37 -4.89 7.22 -34.32
CA SER A 37 -6.13 6.54 -34.69
C SER A 37 -7.34 7.14 -33.97
N PHE A 38 -8.40 7.44 -34.72
CA PHE A 38 -9.68 7.95 -34.19
C PHE A 38 -10.64 6.84 -33.76
N ALA A 39 -10.41 5.61 -34.23
CA ALA A 39 -11.19 4.43 -33.90
C ALA A 39 -10.32 3.18 -33.83
N GLY A 40 -10.73 2.24 -32.99
CA GLY A 40 -10.10 0.94 -32.81
C GLY A 40 -11.10 -0.07 -32.31
N LEU A 41 -10.81 -1.35 -32.57
CA LEU A 41 -11.72 -2.44 -32.29
C LEU A 41 -10.95 -3.62 -31.69
N ILE A 42 -11.49 -4.19 -30.62
CA ILE A 42 -11.04 -5.46 -30.05
C ILE A 42 -12.17 -6.47 -30.08
N CYS A 43 -11.86 -7.65 -30.61
CA CYS A 43 -12.72 -8.81 -30.69
C CYS A 43 -12.17 -9.87 -29.74
N LEU A 44 -12.91 -10.18 -28.68
CA LEU A 44 -12.48 -11.13 -27.64
C LEU A 44 -12.68 -12.57 -28.11
N ALA A 45 -11.84 -13.49 -27.62
CA ALA A 45 -12.08 -14.92 -27.86
C ALA A 45 -13.48 -15.32 -27.36
N PRO A 46 -14.17 -16.24 -28.06
CA PRO A 46 -15.50 -16.68 -27.66
C PRO A 46 -15.47 -17.25 -26.24
N VAL A 47 -16.42 -16.81 -25.43
CA VAL A 47 -16.59 -17.31 -24.06
C VAL A 47 -17.59 -18.46 -24.09
N ASP A 48 -17.23 -19.60 -23.49
CA ASP A 48 -18.09 -20.79 -23.40
C ASP A 48 -18.62 -20.93 -21.96
N SER A 49 -19.94 -20.80 -21.77
CA SER A 49 -20.61 -21.03 -20.48
C SER A 49 -20.73 -22.51 -20.13
N ARG A 50 -20.55 -23.42 -21.11
CA ARG A 50 -20.80 -24.87 -21.05
C ARG A 50 -22.27 -25.28 -20.89
N GLU A 51 -23.19 -24.32 -20.85
CA GLU A 51 -24.62 -24.56 -20.68
C GLU A 51 -25.41 -24.10 -21.91
N ALA A 52 -26.24 -24.97 -22.47
CA ALA A 52 -27.13 -24.61 -23.56
C ALA A 52 -28.25 -23.67 -23.05
N GLY A 53 -28.55 -22.61 -23.80
CA GLY A 53 -29.55 -21.61 -23.43
C GLY A 53 -29.11 -20.67 -22.30
N PHE A 54 -27.82 -20.60 -21.99
CA PHE A 54 -27.30 -19.77 -20.91
C PHE A 54 -27.66 -18.29 -21.09
N GLN A 55 -28.21 -17.66 -20.05
CA GLN A 55 -28.61 -16.25 -20.08
C GLN A 55 -27.46 -15.33 -19.65
N TRP A 56 -26.89 -14.60 -20.61
CA TRP A 56 -25.88 -13.59 -20.34
C TRP A 56 -26.55 -12.35 -19.77
N SER A 57 -26.19 -11.96 -18.54
CA SER A 57 -26.90 -10.90 -17.81
C SER A 57 -26.10 -9.61 -17.66
N ARG A 58 -24.87 -9.66 -17.15
CA ARG A 58 -24.08 -8.45 -16.84
C ARG A 58 -22.66 -8.53 -17.36
N LEU A 59 -22.25 -7.45 -18.04
CA LEU A 59 -20.90 -7.20 -18.52
C LEU A 59 -20.42 -5.85 -17.98
N ARG A 60 -19.33 -5.86 -17.21
CA ARG A 60 -18.70 -4.65 -16.67
C ARG A 60 -17.36 -4.42 -17.33
N LEU A 61 -17.17 -3.23 -17.87
CA LEU A 61 -15.90 -2.70 -18.35
C LEU A 61 -15.33 -1.78 -17.27
N ARG A 62 -14.04 -1.95 -16.98
CA ARG A 62 -13.29 -1.04 -16.12
C ARG A 62 -12.35 -0.23 -16.99
N GLY A 63 -12.47 1.08 -16.95
CA GLY A 63 -11.66 1.96 -17.78
C GLY A 63 -12.02 3.43 -17.61
N GLU A 64 -11.29 4.27 -18.33
CA GLU A 64 -11.50 5.71 -18.39
C GLU A 64 -11.96 6.08 -19.80
N VAL A 65 -13.09 6.77 -19.90
CA VAL A 65 -13.62 7.29 -21.16
C VAL A 65 -13.53 8.82 -21.12
N PRO A 66 -12.73 9.46 -21.99
CA PRO A 66 -12.62 10.91 -22.06
C PRO A 66 -13.91 11.52 -22.61
N ARG A 67 -14.10 12.84 -22.42
CA ARG A 67 -15.33 13.56 -22.84
C ARG A 67 -15.63 13.43 -24.33
N ASP A 68 -14.58 13.41 -25.16
CA ASP A 68 -14.69 13.26 -26.62
C ASP A 68 -14.48 11.81 -27.08
N GLY A 69 -14.57 10.85 -26.15
CA GLY A 69 -14.43 9.43 -26.40
C GLY A 69 -15.75 8.68 -26.27
N SER A 70 -15.85 7.52 -26.93
CA SER A 70 -16.95 6.58 -26.69
C SER A 70 -16.46 5.14 -26.74
N ILE A 71 -17.09 4.29 -25.94
CA ILE A 71 -16.90 2.84 -25.98
C ILE A 71 -18.24 2.23 -26.36
N ARG A 72 -18.28 1.41 -27.41
CA ARG A 72 -19.46 0.65 -27.81
C ARG A 72 -19.17 -0.83 -27.70
N VAL A 73 -20.12 -1.56 -27.14
CA VAL A 73 -20.02 -3.01 -27.01
C VAL A 73 -21.04 -3.69 -27.91
N TYR A 74 -20.56 -4.68 -28.65
CA TYR A 74 -21.34 -5.56 -29.49
C TYR A 74 -21.27 -6.96 -28.90
N ALA A 75 -22.43 -7.59 -28.72
CA ALA A 75 -22.55 -8.91 -28.12
C ALA A 75 -23.45 -9.79 -28.97
N ARG A 76 -23.02 -11.04 -29.19
CA ARG A 76 -23.81 -12.06 -29.87
C ARG A 76 -23.67 -13.38 -29.12
N ALA A 77 -24.76 -14.09 -28.90
CA ALA A 77 -24.75 -15.40 -28.26
C ALA A 77 -25.38 -16.48 -29.17
N SER A 78 -24.90 -17.72 -29.05
CA SER A 78 -25.43 -18.90 -29.75
C SER A 78 -25.11 -20.18 -28.98
N ASP A 79 -25.95 -21.21 -29.09
CA ASP A 79 -25.66 -22.54 -28.51
C ASP A 79 -24.66 -23.35 -29.33
N GLN A 80 -24.47 -23.00 -30.59
CA GLN A 80 -23.52 -23.64 -31.48
C GLN A 80 -22.23 -22.83 -31.54
N ALA A 81 -21.08 -23.51 -31.49
CA ALA A 81 -19.77 -22.89 -31.58
C ALA A 81 -19.43 -22.35 -32.98
N ASP A 82 -20.24 -22.71 -33.97
CA ASP A 82 -19.98 -22.45 -35.38
C ASP A 82 -20.49 -21.06 -35.77
N TRP A 83 -19.55 -20.13 -35.97
CA TRP A 83 -19.83 -18.83 -36.56
C TRP A 83 -18.80 -18.53 -37.66
N PRO A 84 -19.04 -18.97 -38.91
CA PRO A 84 -18.08 -18.89 -40.00
C PRO A 84 -17.63 -17.48 -40.35
N GLU A 85 -18.51 -16.47 -40.18
CA GLU A 85 -18.18 -15.07 -40.40
C GLU A 85 -17.19 -14.54 -39.36
N TRP A 86 -17.23 -15.06 -38.13
CA TRP A 86 -16.28 -14.72 -37.08
C TRP A 86 -14.91 -15.36 -37.30
N GLU A 87 -14.88 -16.62 -37.74
CA GLU A 87 -13.62 -17.28 -38.05
C GLU A 87 -12.86 -16.54 -39.15
N ARG A 88 -13.58 -16.13 -40.20
CA ARG A 88 -13.08 -15.38 -41.36
C ARG A 88 -12.85 -13.88 -41.09
N LEU A 89 -13.06 -13.40 -39.87
CA LEU A 89 -12.92 -11.98 -39.53
C LEU A 89 -11.46 -11.51 -39.57
N GLU A 90 -11.08 -10.78 -40.63
CA GLU A 90 -9.78 -10.12 -40.71
C GLU A 90 -9.81 -8.71 -40.13
N MET A 91 -8.87 -8.40 -39.24
CA MET A 91 -8.74 -7.07 -38.62
C MET A 91 -8.18 -6.06 -39.61
N GLY A 92 -8.92 -4.98 -39.95
CA GLY A 92 -8.50 -3.99 -40.94
C GLY A 92 -9.36 -2.73 -41.01
N ALA A 93 -9.00 -1.80 -41.90
CA ALA A 93 -9.56 -0.44 -41.90
C ALA A 93 -11.08 -0.32 -42.18
N GLY A 94 -11.71 -1.34 -42.77
CA GLY A 94 -13.15 -1.36 -43.06
C GLY A 94 -14.02 -1.98 -41.94
N LEU A 95 -13.42 -2.46 -40.85
CA LEU A 95 -14.13 -3.23 -39.82
C LEU A 95 -15.16 -2.45 -38.99
N PRO A 96 -14.95 -1.16 -38.63
CA PRO A 96 -15.94 -0.40 -37.88
C PRO A 96 -17.33 -0.32 -38.55
N GLY A 97 -17.36 -0.34 -39.89
CA GLY A 97 -18.63 -0.44 -40.64
C GLY A 97 -19.21 -1.85 -40.61
N ARG A 98 -18.37 -2.86 -40.83
CA ARG A 98 -18.79 -4.28 -40.93
C ARG A 98 -19.17 -4.91 -39.59
N ILE A 99 -18.71 -4.37 -38.46
CA ILE A 99 -19.03 -4.92 -37.14
C ILE A 99 -20.53 -4.85 -36.83
N ARG A 100 -21.21 -3.80 -37.33
CA ARG A 100 -22.66 -3.65 -37.23
C ARG A 100 -23.41 -4.66 -38.08
N ASP A 101 -22.86 -5.03 -39.23
CA ASP A 101 -23.46 -6.08 -40.07
C ASP A 101 -23.33 -7.46 -39.41
N LEU A 102 -22.24 -7.68 -38.67
CA LEU A 102 -21.94 -8.96 -38.01
C LEU A 102 -22.69 -9.15 -36.68
N PHE A 103 -22.72 -8.11 -35.85
CA PHE A 103 -23.30 -8.16 -34.50
C PHE A 103 -24.67 -7.49 -34.38
N GLY A 104 -25.07 -6.67 -35.35
CA GLY A 104 -26.27 -5.82 -35.27
C GLY A 104 -26.02 -4.49 -34.56
N ALA A 105 -27.08 -3.93 -33.97
CA ALA A 105 -27.00 -2.71 -33.18
C ALA A 105 -26.11 -2.92 -31.93
N PRO A 106 -25.37 -1.90 -31.49
CA PRO A 106 -24.56 -2.00 -30.27
C PRO A 106 -25.47 -2.29 -29.07
N ALA A 107 -25.02 -3.20 -28.20
CA ALA A 107 -25.75 -3.58 -27.00
C ALA A 107 -25.87 -2.40 -26.02
N ALA A 108 -24.81 -1.60 -25.89
CA ALA A 108 -24.88 -0.27 -25.28
C ALA A 108 -23.60 0.55 -25.51
N VAL A 109 -23.62 1.79 -25.01
CA VAL A 109 -22.53 2.77 -25.03
C VAL A 109 -22.23 3.21 -23.60
N ASP A 110 -21.77 2.28 -22.76
CA ASP A 110 -21.44 2.53 -21.35
C ASP A 110 -20.46 1.48 -20.81
N LEU A 111 -19.98 1.67 -19.58
CA LEU A 111 -19.07 0.78 -18.87
C LEU A 111 -19.77 -0.33 -18.08
N ASP A 112 -21.05 -0.23 -17.79
CA ASP A 112 -21.84 -1.28 -17.12
C ASP A 112 -23.07 -1.63 -17.96
N LEU A 113 -23.17 -2.89 -18.37
CA LEU A 113 -24.04 -3.32 -19.46
C LEU A 113 -24.89 -4.51 -19.02
N TRP A 114 -26.21 -4.39 -19.24
CA TRP A 114 -27.12 -5.54 -19.14
C TRP A 114 -27.27 -6.19 -20.51
N LEU A 115 -26.82 -7.45 -20.63
CA LEU A 115 -26.97 -8.24 -21.84
C LEU A 115 -28.34 -8.93 -21.85
N THR A 116 -28.96 -9.04 -23.02
CA THR A 116 -30.27 -9.70 -23.22
C THR A 116 -30.17 -10.89 -24.17
N CYS A 117 -28.96 -11.42 -24.36
CA CYS A 117 -28.68 -12.52 -25.28
C CYS A 117 -28.55 -13.85 -24.53
N ALA A 118 -28.99 -14.93 -25.16
CA ALA A 118 -28.95 -16.28 -24.61
C ALA A 118 -28.22 -17.24 -25.56
N GLY A 119 -27.43 -18.15 -24.99
CA GLY A 119 -26.71 -19.18 -25.72
C GLY A 119 -25.40 -19.57 -25.05
N ARG A 120 -24.93 -20.80 -25.28
CA ARG A 120 -23.70 -21.35 -24.71
C ARG A 120 -22.44 -20.51 -24.98
N TYR A 121 -22.28 -20.03 -26.21
CA TYR A 121 -21.13 -19.26 -26.66
C TYR A 121 -21.48 -17.77 -26.73
N LEU A 122 -20.61 -16.91 -26.21
CA LEU A 122 -20.71 -15.46 -26.30
C LEU A 122 -19.51 -14.89 -27.06
N TRP A 123 -19.81 -14.14 -28.13
CA TRP A 123 -18.84 -13.32 -28.83
C TRP A 123 -19.02 -11.86 -28.43
N LEU A 124 -17.91 -11.21 -28.11
CA LEU A 124 -17.86 -9.81 -27.70
C LEU A 124 -16.89 -9.03 -28.58
N ALA A 125 -17.34 -7.87 -29.06
CA ALA A 125 -16.49 -6.89 -29.69
C ALA A 125 -16.67 -5.53 -29.00
N VAL A 126 -15.55 -4.85 -28.74
CA VAL A 126 -15.52 -3.53 -28.10
C VAL A 126 -14.88 -2.56 -29.07
N GLU A 127 -15.67 -1.57 -29.50
CA GLU A 127 -15.24 -0.46 -30.34
C GLU A 127 -14.92 0.74 -29.44
N MET A 128 -13.73 1.30 -29.62
CA MET A 128 -13.27 2.50 -28.92
C MET A 128 -13.09 3.62 -29.95
N THR A 129 -13.65 4.79 -29.68
CA THR A 129 -13.49 5.98 -30.53
C THR A 129 -12.99 7.16 -29.71
N ALA A 130 -12.12 7.99 -30.29
CA ALA A 130 -11.67 9.24 -29.69
C ALA A 130 -11.71 10.37 -30.73
N GLY A 131 -12.40 11.47 -30.40
CA GLY A 131 -12.41 12.70 -31.19
C GLY A 131 -11.37 13.73 -30.74
N GLY A 132 -10.89 13.62 -29.50
CA GLY A 132 -9.95 14.57 -28.87
C GLY A 132 -8.53 14.02 -28.69
N ALA A 133 -7.69 14.78 -27.99
CA ALA A 133 -6.31 14.39 -27.66
C ALA A 133 -6.26 13.25 -26.62
N ASP A 134 -7.19 13.27 -25.66
CA ASP A 134 -7.35 12.22 -24.66
C ASP A 134 -8.01 10.99 -25.27
N ARG A 135 -7.54 9.80 -24.86
CA ARG A 135 -7.99 8.52 -25.44
C ARG A 135 -8.63 7.62 -24.41
N PRO A 136 -9.67 6.87 -24.79
CA PRO A 136 -10.28 5.87 -23.93
C PRO A 136 -9.25 4.79 -23.57
N ARG A 137 -9.32 4.36 -22.31
CA ARG A 137 -8.48 3.32 -21.74
C ARG A 137 -9.37 2.26 -21.11
N LEU A 138 -9.08 0.99 -21.38
CA LEU A 138 -9.79 -0.15 -20.81
C LEU A 138 -8.79 -0.98 -19.98
N ASP A 139 -9.00 -1.04 -18.67
CA ASP A 139 -8.16 -1.76 -17.71
C ASP A 139 -8.64 -3.19 -17.44
N GLY A 140 -9.93 -3.46 -17.67
CA GLY A 140 -10.49 -4.76 -17.34
C GLY A 140 -11.87 -4.98 -17.94
N LEU A 141 -12.22 -6.25 -18.09
CA LEU A 141 -13.56 -6.69 -18.44
C LEU A 141 -13.98 -7.80 -17.49
N SER A 142 -15.20 -7.76 -16.99
CA SER A 142 -15.76 -8.75 -16.07
C SER A 142 -17.14 -9.16 -16.57
N LEU A 143 -17.27 -10.44 -16.91
CA LEU A 143 -18.50 -11.05 -17.41
C LEU A 143 -19.04 -12.01 -16.36
N ARG A 144 -20.33 -11.95 -16.06
CA ARG A 144 -20.95 -12.93 -15.15
C ARG A 144 -21.21 -14.25 -15.86
N LEU A 145 -20.66 -15.33 -15.31
CA LEU A 145 -20.83 -16.72 -15.76
C LEU A 145 -21.84 -17.50 -14.93
N ALA A 146 -22.05 -17.13 -13.67
CA ALA A 146 -23.08 -17.74 -12.84
C ALA A 146 -23.49 -16.76 -11.75
N GLY A 147 -24.71 -16.93 -11.26
CA GLY A 147 -25.08 -16.46 -9.95
C GLY A 147 -26.56 -16.24 -9.79
N ASP A 148 -27.02 -16.43 -8.56
CA ASP A 148 -28.45 -16.42 -8.28
C ASP A 148 -29.01 -15.02 -8.55
N HIS A 149 -29.97 -14.94 -9.46
CA HIS A 149 -30.80 -13.76 -9.56
C HIS A 149 -31.76 -13.78 -8.37
N MET A 150 -32.13 -12.61 -7.84
CA MET A 150 -33.09 -12.53 -6.74
C MET A 150 -34.43 -13.24 -7.02
N VAL A 151 -34.74 -13.46 -8.30
CA VAL A 151 -35.91 -14.20 -8.78
C VAL A 151 -35.82 -15.70 -8.49
N ASP A 152 -34.62 -16.28 -8.50
CA ASP A 152 -34.43 -17.72 -8.29
C ASP A 152 -34.84 -18.16 -6.89
N TYR A 153 -34.76 -17.23 -5.93
CA TYR A 153 -35.24 -17.40 -4.56
C TYR A 153 -36.75 -17.24 -4.39
N LEU A 154 -37.47 -16.79 -5.42
CA LEU A 154 -38.92 -16.64 -5.34
C LEU A 154 -39.67 -17.95 -5.64
N PRO A 155 -40.92 -18.11 -5.18
CA PRO A 155 -41.79 -19.20 -5.61
C PRO A 155 -41.96 -19.24 -7.15
N ALA A 156 -42.14 -20.44 -7.71
CA ALA A 156 -42.18 -20.67 -9.17
C ALA A 156 -43.16 -19.75 -9.92
N ILE A 157 -44.31 -19.43 -9.32
CA ILE A 157 -45.35 -18.55 -9.88
C ILE A 157 -44.86 -17.13 -10.24
N TYR A 158 -43.76 -16.68 -9.63
CA TYR A 158 -43.17 -15.35 -9.86
C TYR A 158 -41.95 -15.38 -10.79
N ARG A 159 -41.39 -16.56 -11.10
CA ARG A 159 -40.16 -16.69 -11.89
C ARG A 159 -40.38 -16.51 -13.39
N GLU A 160 -41.56 -16.87 -13.87
CA GLU A 160 -41.88 -16.90 -15.31
C GLU A 160 -42.32 -15.53 -15.85
N GLN A 161 -42.34 -14.48 -15.03
CA GLN A 161 -42.77 -13.14 -15.44
C GLN A 161 -41.59 -12.24 -15.81
N ASP A 162 -41.52 -11.83 -17.08
CA ASP A 162 -40.50 -10.89 -17.61
C ASP A 162 -40.42 -9.60 -16.79
N PHE A 163 -41.56 -9.06 -16.38
CA PHE A 163 -41.63 -7.88 -15.54
C PHE A 163 -40.91 -8.07 -14.20
N THR A 164 -41.18 -9.18 -13.50
CA THR A 164 -40.58 -9.48 -12.20
C THR A 164 -39.07 -9.62 -12.33
N TYR A 165 -38.61 -10.29 -13.38
CA TYR A 165 -37.18 -10.40 -13.66
C TYR A 165 -36.54 -9.04 -13.83
N ARG A 166 -37.05 -8.22 -14.76
CA ARG A 166 -36.49 -6.88 -15.05
C ARG A 166 -36.58 -5.92 -13.87
N TYR A 167 -37.68 -5.94 -13.12
CA TYR A 167 -37.86 -5.12 -11.93
C TYR A 167 -36.83 -5.47 -10.85
N LEU A 168 -36.66 -6.76 -10.58
CA LEU A 168 -35.71 -7.23 -9.58
C LEU A 168 -34.25 -7.12 -10.02
N SER A 169 -33.96 -7.07 -11.32
CA SER A 169 -32.60 -6.83 -11.81
C SER A 169 -32.01 -5.51 -11.30
N ILE A 170 -32.83 -4.48 -11.08
CA ILE A 170 -32.37 -3.20 -10.50
C ILE A 170 -31.81 -3.41 -9.10
N PHE A 171 -32.57 -4.09 -8.23
CA PHE A 171 -32.14 -4.38 -6.86
C PHE A 171 -30.99 -5.36 -6.83
N ASN A 172 -31.07 -6.40 -7.66
CA ASN A 172 -30.02 -7.40 -7.80
C ASN A 172 -28.67 -6.75 -8.16
N SER A 173 -28.68 -5.75 -9.06
CA SER A 173 -27.49 -4.97 -9.40
C SER A 173 -26.89 -4.25 -8.18
N MET A 174 -27.73 -3.62 -7.35
CA MET A 174 -27.29 -2.92 -6.14
C MET A 174 -26.69 -3.88 -5.11
N PHE A 175 -27.34 -5.03 -4.88
CA PHE A 175 -26.84 -6.06 -3.96
C PHE A 175 -25.48 -6.61 -4.43
N GLN A 176 -25.32 -6.82 -5.73
CA GLN A 176 -24.05 -7.28 -6.29
C GLN A 176 -22.92 -6.27 -6.13
N ASP A 177 -23.21 -4.98 -6.27
CA ASP A 177 -22.21 -3.94 -6.04
C ASP A 177 -21.78 -3.91 -4.55
N MET A 178 -22.71 -4.18 -3.63
CA MET A 178 -22.42 -4.33 -2.21
C MET A 178 -21.62 -5.60 -1.91
N GLU A 179 -21.99 -6.75 -2.47
CA GLU A 179 -21.24 -8.02 -2.34
C GLU A 179 -19.82 -7.87 -2.87
N ALA A 180 -19.65 -7.28 -4.05
CA ALA A 180 -18.33 -7.02 -4.62
C ALA A 180 -17.49 -6.09 -3.73
N ALA A 181 -18.11 -5.08 -3.12
CA ALA A 181 -17.42 -4.21 -2.16
C ALA A 181 -17.00 -4.99 -0.89
N ILE A 182 -17.84 -5.91 -0.40
CA ILE A 182 -17.53 -6.77 0.74
C ILE A 182 -16.39 -7.73 0.42
N ASP A 183 -16.42 -8.37 -0.76
CA ASP A 183 -15.37 -9.28 -1.21
C ASP A 183 -14.01 -8.58 -1.40
N GLU A 184 -14.03 -7.28 -1.69
CA GLU A 184 -12.83 -6.45 -1.81
C GLU A 184 -12.25 -6.03 -0.43
N LEU A 185 -13.04 -6.09 0.66
CA LEU A 185 -12.62 -5.63 1.99
C LEU A 185 -11.30 -6.24 2.47
N PRO A 186 -11.03 -7.56 2.34
CA PRO A 186 -9.76 -8.13 2.77
C PRO A 186 -8.55 -7.48 2.10
N ARG A 187 -8.67 -7.09 0.82
CA ARG A 187 -7.60 -6.40 0.08
C ARG A 187 -7.34 -4.99 0.61
N LEU A 188 -8.36 -4.33 1.15
CA LEU A 188 -8.22 -3.01 1.77
C LEU A 188 -7.56 -3.11 3.16
N LEU A 189 -7.67 -4.23 3.85
CA LEU A 189 -7.07 -4.46 5.17
C LEU A 189 -5.63 -4.99 5.11
N ASP A 190 -5.17 -5.47 3.94
CA ASP A 190 -3.79 -5.90 3.73
C ASP A 190 -2.87 -4.71 3.41
N ALA A 191 -1.85 -4.49 4.26
CA ALA A 191 -0.86 -3.42 4.10
C ALA A 191 -0.11 -3.47 2.76
N ALA A 192 0.04 -4.66 2.14
CA ALA A 192 0.72 -4.80 0.85
C ALA A 192 -0.13 -4.28 -0.32
N SER A 193 -1.46 -4.41 -0.24
CA SER A 193 -2.37 -4.07 -1.34
C SER A 193 -3.26 -2.85 -1.09
N ALA A 194 -3.35 -2.38 0.14
CA ALA A 194 -4.20 -1.24 0.50
C ALA A 194 -3.80 0.04 -0.26
N PRO A 195 -4.77 0.87 -0.66
CA PRO A 195 -4.49 2.19 -1.20
C PRO A 195 -3.89 3.12 -0.12
N PRO A 196 -3.14 4.19 -0.49
CA PRO A 196 -2.44 5.04 0.47
C PRO A 196 -3.33 5.64 1.58
N GLU A 197 -4.55 6.06 1.23
CA GLU A 197 -5.50 6.62 2.19
C GLU A 197 -5.94 5.59 3.24
N MET A 198 -6.21 4.36 2.80
CA MET A 198 -6.56 3.25 3.69
C MET A 198 -5.34 2.84 4.53
N LEU A 199 -4.14 2.85 3.96
CA LEU A 199 -2.91 2.55 4.71
C LEU A 199 -2.69 3.55 5.85
N ASN A 200 -2.94 4.84 5.62
CA ASN A 200 -2.90 5.86 6.65
C ASN A 200 -3.98 5.66 7.72
N PHE A 201 -5.17 5.21 7.32
CA PHE A 201 -6.25 4.88 8.25
C PHE A 201 -5.88 3.67 9.14
N LEU A 202 -5.33 2.61 8.54
CA LEU A 202 -4.82 1.44 9.26
C LEU A 202 -3.68 1.81 10.22
N ALA A 203 -2.78 2.70 9.81
CA ALA A 203 -1.72 3.21 10.69
C ALA A 203 -2.31 3.87 11.95
N LYS A 204 -3.30 4.74 11.80
CA LYS A 204 -4.00 5.38 12.93
C LYS A 204 -4.71 4.36 13.83
N TRP A 205 -5.32 3.32 13.25
CA TRP A 205 -5.91 2.22 14.02
C TRP A 205 -4.90 1.47 14.87
N LEU A 206 -3.69 1.30 14.33
CA LEU A 206 -2.57 0.66 15.01
C LEU A 206 -1.75 1.66 15.84
N CYS A 207 -2.28 2.84 16.15
CA CYS A 207 -1.60 3.90 16.91
C CYS A 207 -0.20 4.26 16.37
N VAL A 208 0.00 4.11 15.07
CA VAL A 208 1.18 4.55 14.33
C VAL A 208 0.88 5.89 13.66
N ASP A 209 1.72 6.88 13.93
CA ASP A 209 1.61 8.18 13.30
C ASP A 209 2.15 8.12 11.85
N PRO A 210 1.31 8.34 10.82
CA PRO A 210 1.75 8.31 9.43
C PRO A 210 2.74 9.44 9.09
N GLU A 211 2.80 10.51 9.90
CA GLU A 211 3.73 11.63 9.71
C GLU A 211 5.14 11.36 10.26
N GLU A 212 5.35 10.28 11.04
CA GLU A 212 6.67 9.86 11.51
C GLU A 212 7.63 9.45 10.37
N GLY A 213 7.11 9.39 9.14
CA GLY A 213 7.88 8.99 7.96
C GLY A 213 8.16 7.49 7.94
N GLY A 214 8.84 7.06 6.87
CA GLY A 214 9.13 5.66 6.62
C GLY A 214 8.06 4.93 5.81
N ASP A 215 8.38 3.70 5.42
CA ASP A 215 7.52 2.88 4.59
C ASP A 215 6.48 2.16 5.46
N LEU A 216 5.28 2.77 5.58
CA LEU A 216 4.16 2.18 6.31
C LEU A 216 3.83 0.75 5.86
N ARG A 217 4.02 0.41 4.57
CA ARG A 217 3.75 -0.95 4.08
C ARG A 217 4.67 -1.98 4.72
N ARG A 218 5.89 -1.60 5.06
CA ARG A 218 6.86 -2.46 5.77
C ARG A 218 6.65 -2.45 7.27
N ARG A 219 6.28 -1.30 7.83
CA ARG A 219 6.13 -1.11 9.28
C ARG A 219 4.89 -1.80 9.83
N LEU A 220 3.71 -1.59 9.24
CA LEU A 220 2.44 -2.08 9.81
C LEU A 220 2.42 -3.59 10.13
N PRO A 221 2.99 -4.49 9.29
CA PRO A 221 3.08 -5.91 9.63
C PRO A 221 3.90 -6.22 10.90
N GLN A 222 4.86 -5.37 11.25
CA GLN A 222 5.80 -5.57 12.37
C GLN A 222 5.33 -4.90 13.68
N VAL A 223 4.30 -4.03 13.59
CA VAL A 223 3.84 -3.21 14.72
C VAL A 223 3.44 -4.04 15.94
N LEU A 224 2.88 -5.24 15.74
CA LEU A 224 2.50 -6.10 16.87
C LEU A 224 3.74 -6.53 17.69
N GLU A 225 4.82 -6.91 17.03
CA GLU A 225 6.08 -7.29 17.69
C GLU A 225 6.73 -6.09 18.39
N GLU A 226 6.60 -4.89 17.80
CA GLU A 226 7.01 -3.65 18.44
C GLU A 226 6.22 -3.43 19.74
N TYR A 227 4.89 -3.55 19.73
CA TYR A 227 4.06 -3.36 20.91
C TYR A 227 4.34 -4.39 22.02
N GLN A 228 4.64 -5.64 21.66
CA GLN A 228 4.97 -6.68 22.64
C GLN A 228 6.22 -6.37 23.46
N SER A 229 7.18 -5.65 22.87
CA SER A 229 8.45 -5.32 23.51
C SER A 229 8.60 -3.86 23.89
N MET A 230 7.64 -3.00 23.54
CA MET A 230 7.73 -1.53 23.62
C MET A 230 8.29 -1.01 24.95
N TYR A 231 7.81 -1.54 26.07
CA TYR A 231 8.18 -1.10 27.42
C TYR A 231 9.30 -1.92 28.08
N THR A 232 10.06 -2.68 27.28
CA THR A 232 11.25 -3.40 27.75
C THR A 232 12.51 -2.59 27.44
N PRO A 233 13.66 -2.87 28.08
CA PRO A 233 14.93 -2.21 27.72
C PRO A 233 15.23 -2.31 26.21
N GLU A 234 14.97 -3.46 25.58
CA GLU A 234 15.16 -3.63 24.13
C GLU A 234 14.16 -2.81 23.31
N GLY A 235 12.91 -2.67 23.77
CA GLY A 235 11.91 -1.83 23.11
C GLY A 235 12.24 -0.34 23.19
N ILE A 236 12.73 0.12 24.35
CA ILE A 236 13.21 1.48 24.56
C ILE A 236 14.45 1.74 23.68
N ALA A 237 15.39 0.81 23.63
CA ALA A 237 16.59 0.91 22.79
C ALA A 237 16.22 1.02 21.31
N ARG A 238 15.31 0.16 20.83
CA ARG A 238 14.82 0.16 19.45
C ARG A 238 14.04 1.42 19.11
N SER A 239 13.19 1.89 20.02
CA SER A 239 12.45 3.15 19.86
C SER A 239 13.39 4.34 19.75
N THR A 240 14.44 4.35 20.56
CA THR A 240 15.48 5.38 20.53
C THR A 240 16.28 5.34 19.23
N GLU A 241 16.70 4.15 18.80
CA GLU A 241 17.41 3.95 17.53
C GLU A 241 16.56 4.39 16.35
N ARG A 242 15.25 4.13 16.36
CA ARG A 242 14.32 4.61 15.34
C ARG A 242 14.21 6.13 15.31
N LEU A 243 14.15 6.78 16.47
CA LEU A 243 13.97 8.23 16.56
C LEU A 243 15.26 9.03 16.30
N THR A 244 16.43 8.43 16.57
CA THR A 244 17.73 9.14 16.56
C THR A 244 18.73 8.57 15.55
N GLY A 245 18.46 7.40 14.99
CA GLY A 245 19.41 6.63 14.17
C GLY A 245 20.55 6.00 14.98
N ARG A 246 20.53 6.10 16.32
CA ARG A 246 21.60 5.61 17.20
C ARG A 246 21.05 4.72 18.29
N ARG A 247 21.64 3.54 18.45
CA ARG A 247 21.29 2.63 19.54
C ARG A 247 21.85 3.16 20.86
N PRO A 248 21.02 3.37 21.89
CA PRO A 248 21.50 3.90 23.17
C PRO A 248 22.14 2.82 24.03
N TRP A 249 22.90 3.25 25.04
CA TRP A 249 23.15 2.44 26.24
C TRP A 249 22.09 2.76 27.29
N ILE A 250 21.53 1.75 27.93
CA ILE A 250 20.53 1.90 28.99
C ILE A 250 21.15 1.41 30.29
N VAL A 251 21.03 2.24 31.33
CA VAL A 251 21.48 1.92 32.69
C VAL A 251 20.28 2.02 33.61
N GLU A 252 19.88 0.89 34.18
CA GLU A 252 18.80 0.80 35.15
C GLU A 252 19.35 0.94 36.57
N HIS A 253 18.54 1.44 37.50
CA HIS A 253 18.97 1.73 38.87
C HIS A 253 19.64 0.54 39.56
N PHE A 254 19.09 -0.67 39.44
CA PHE A 254 19.63 -1.86 40.11
C PHE A 254 21.07 -2.22 39.67
N ALA A 255 21.50 -1.80 38.47
CA ALA A 255 22.85 -2.06 37.98
C ALA A 255 23.88 -1.09 38.59
N VAL A 256 23.42 0.00 39.19
CA VAL A 256 24.21 1.11 39.70
C VAL A 256 23.71 1.58 41.07
N ASP A 257 23.13 0.68 41.86
CA ASP A 257 22.55 1.00 43.17
C ASP A 257 23.66 1.42 44.15
N PRO A 258 23.69 2.68 44.62
CA PRO A 258 24.69 3.14 45.56
C PRO A 258 24.57 2.52 46.95
N ASN A 259 23.46 1.83 47.24
CA ASN A 259 23.22 1.15 48.50
C ASN A 259 23.50 -0.36 48.43
N ASP A 260 23.90 -0.88 47.27
CA ASP A 260 24.38 -2.24 47.13
C ASP A 260 25.61 -2.45 48.04
N PRO A 261 25.64 -3.49 48.89
CA PRO A 261 26.78 -3.82 49.74
C PRO A 261 28.11 -3.99 48.98
N ASP A 262 28.05 -4.41 47.71
CA ASP A 262 29.21 -4.64 46.85
C ASP A 262 29.65 -3.37 46.10
N CYS A 263 28.94 -2.25 46.27
CA CYS A 263 29.26 -0.97 45.62
C CYS A 263 30.59 -0.40 46.16
N GLN A 264 31.60 -0.32 45.29
CA GLN A 264 32.94 0.18 45.68
C GLN A 264 32.96 1.68 45.95
N ASN A 265 32.13 2.47 45.26
CA ASN A 265 32.13 3.93 45.41
C ASN A 265 30.70 4.52 45.45
N PRO A 266 29.97 4.33 46.57
CA PRO A 266 28.60 4.83 46.73
C PRO A 266 28.46 6.34 46.52
N GLY A 267 29.47 7.12 46.94
CA GLY A 267 29.45 8.58 46.82
C GLY A 267 29.46 9.08 45.37
N LEU A 268 30.21 8.38 44.50
CA LEU A 268 30.23 8.67 43.06
C LEU A 268 28.91 8.26 42.40
N TYR A 269 28.40 7.07 42.70
CA TYR A 269 27.18 6.55 42.09
C TYR A 269 25.96 7.39 42.47
N ARG A 270 25.83 7.84 43.73
CA ARG A 270 24.79 8.82 44.12
C ARG A 270 24.86 10.11 43.32
N ARG A 271 26.07 10.58 42.99
CA ARG A 271 26.27 11.82 42.23
C ARG A 271 25.90 11.65 40.75
N LEU A 272 26.21 10.51 40.15
CA LEU A 272 26.01 10.25 38.72
C LEU A 272 24.62 9.70 38.40
N TYR A 273 24.07 8.84 39.25
CA TYR A 273 22.83 8.10 38.99
C TYR A 273 21.72 8.34 40.02
N GLY A 274 22.01 9.04 41.12
CA GLY A 274 21.03 9.31 42.17
C GLY A 274 20.65 8.06 42.98
N GLU A 275 19.51 8.14 43.66
CA GLU A 275 18.98 7.09 44.55
C GLU A 275 17.54 6.65 44.18
N ASP A 276 16.98 7.21 43.11
CA ASP A 276 15.59 6.95 42.70
C ASP A 276 15.48 5.62 41.95
N PRO A 277 14.78 4.60 42.49
CA PRO A 277 14.69 3.28 41.87
C PRO A 277 13.79 3.26 40.63
N TYR A 278 12.96 4.29 40.43
CA TYR A 278 12.07 4.41 39.28
C TYR A 278 12.72 5.19 38.13
N ARG A 279 14.01 5.49 38.24
CA ARG A 279 14.77 6.21 37.23
C ARG A 279 15.69 5.27 36.46
N PHE A 280 15.73 5.49 35.15
CA PHE A 280 16.72 4.86 34.28
C PHE A 280 17.41 5.91 33.41
N PHE A 281 18.63 5.59 33.01
CA PHE A 281 19.49 6.48 32.25
C PHE A 281 19.63 5.99 30.83
N LEU A 282 19.46 6.92 29.90
CA LEU A 282 19.64 6.67 28.49
C LEU A 282 20.86 7.46 28.03
N LEU A 283 21.91 6.75 27.64
CA LEU A 283 23.17 7.35 27.24
C LEU A 283 23.28 7.32 25.72
N LEU A 284 23.49 8.50 25.14
CA LEU A 284 23.64 8.71 23.71
C LEU A 284 24.88 9.57 23.46
N PRO A 285 25.56 9.44 22.31
CA PRO A 285 26.66 10.33 21.96
C PRO A 285 26.23 11.81 21.90
N GLN A 286 27.13 12.74 22.20
CA GLN A 286 26.82 14.17 22.23
C GLN A 286 26.30 14.73 20.89
N ASP A 287 26.74 14.19 19.77
CA ASP A 287 26.39 14.58 18.40
C ASP A 287 25.13 13.87 17.88
N THR A 288 24.33 13.27 18.76
CA THR A 288 23.07 12.60 18.38
C THR A 288 22.01 13.60 17.92
N PHE A 289 21.99 14.80 18.48
CA PHE A 289 21.03 15.85 18.16
C PHE A 289 21.75 17.05 17.57
N SER A 290 21.21 17.58 16.48
CA SER A 290 21.79 18.73 15.75
C SER A 290 21.47 20.04 16.44
N ASP A 291 20.27 20.15 17.03
CA ASP A 291 19.78 21.33 17.72
C ASP A 291 18.90 20.98 18.93
N GLN A 292 18.53 22.00 19.71
CA GLN A 292 17.68 21.84 20.89
C GLN A 292 16.24 21.42 20.53
N ARG A 293 15.73 21.76 19.34
CA ARG A 293 14.36 21.42 18.93
C ARG A 293 14.23 19.93 18.64
N GLU A 294 15.25 19.34 18.03
CA GLU A 294 15.34 17.90 17.77
C GLU A 294 15.35 17.12 19.09
N LEU A 295 16.15 17.59 20.06
CA LEU A 295 16.19 17.03 21.41
C LEU A 295 14.83 17.11 22.12
N GLU A 296 14.17 18.27 22.11
CA GLU A 296 12.85 18.45 22.73
C GLU A 296 11.78 17.56 22.07
N ARG A 297 11.82 17.42 20.74
CA ARG A 297 10.93 16.52 19.99
C ARG A 297 11.16 15.05 20.37
N PHE A 298 12.42 14.64 20.48
CA PHE A 298 12.79 13.30 20.95
C PHE A 298 12.25 13.02 22.36
N LEU A 299 12.51 13.92 23.31
CA LEU A 299 12.03 13.74 24.70
C LEU A 299 10.51 13.70 24.79
N SER A 300 9.81 14.53 24.00
CA SER A 300 8.34 14.51 23.93
C SER A 300 7.82 13.14 23.45
N ARG A 301 8.41 12.57 22.40
CA ARG A 301 8.04 11.25 21.88
C ARG A 301 8.37 10.13 22.88
N MET A 302 9.54 10.19 23.51
CA MET A 302 9.94 9.16 24.47
C MET A 302 9.00 9.08 25.68
N ARG A 303 8.36 10.18 26.11
CA ARG A 303 7.37 10.14 27.20
C ARG A 303 6.20 9.18 26.95
N GLU A 304 5.85 8.94 25.70
CA GLU A 304 4.78 8.00 25.32
C GLU A 304 5.28 6.54 25.23
N LEU A 305 6.60 6.36 25.17
CA LEU A 305 7.27 5.08 24.90
C LEU A 305 7.98 4.49 26.13
N ILE A 306 8.07 5.24 27.23
CA ILE A 306 8.61 4.73 28.49
C ILE A 306 7.53 4.02 29.32
N PRO A 307 7.91 3.03 30.15
CA PRO A 307 6.99 2.39 31.07
C PRO A 307 6.33 3.40 32.02
N ALA A 308 5.09 3.13 32.41
CA ALA A 308 4.39 3.94 33.40
C ALA A 308 5.17 3.99 34.73
N GLU A 309 5.06 5.12 35.44
CA GLU A 309 5.74 5.35 36.73
C GLU A 309 7.28 5.27 36.67
N THR A 310 7.89 5.39 35.48
CA THR A 310 9.34 5.49 35.32
C THR A 310 9.77 6.87 34.83
N THR A 311 10.98 7.28 35.21
CA THR A 311 11.58 8.56 34.78
C THR A 311 12.81 8.27 33.91
N LEU A 312 12.82 8.85 32.71
CA LEU A 312 13.95 8.84 31.79
C LEU A 312 14.89 10.00 32.09
N GLU A 313 16.17 9.71 32.34
CA GLU A 313 17.24 10.70 32.37
C GLU A 313 18.20 10.51 31.19
N LEU A 314 18.24 11.52 30.30
CA LEU A 314 19.11 11.50 29.11
C LEU A 314 20.50 12.03 29.46
N VAL A 315 21.54 11.24 29.16
CA VAL A 315 22.94 11.62 29.32
C VAL A 315 23.63 11.67 27.96
N LEU A 316 24.04 12.86 27.54
CA LEU A 316 24.80 13.05 26.30
C LEU A 316 26.30 12.88 26.57
N LEU A 317 26.85 11.77 26.07
CA LEU A 317 28.24 11.37 26.24
C LEU A 317 29.17 12.21 25.37
N ARG A 318 29.96 13.05 26.02
CA ARG A 318 31.01 13.83 25.36
C ARG A 318 32.25 12.96 25.16
N PRO A 319 32.92 13.04 24.00
CA PRO A 319 34.21 12.38 23.81
C PRO A 319 35.29 13.10 24.63
N CYS A 320 35.65 12.56 25.79
CA CYS A 320 36.66 13.14 26.68
C CYS A 320 37.25 12.10 27.64
N VAL A 321 38.31 12.49 28.38
CA VAL A 321 38.78 11.74 29.54
C VAL A 321 38.62 12.63 30.78
N GLN A 322 37.49 12.49 31.45
CA GLN A 322 37.22 13.16 32.72
C GLN A 322 36.84 12.12 33.79
N LEU A 323 37.61 12.09 34.89
CA LEU A 323 37.33 11.21 36.01
C LEU A 323 36.10 11.70 36.79
N ASP A 324 35.44 10.77 37.49
CA ASP A 324 34.25 11.02 38.31
C ASP A 324 33.07 11.67 37.57
N TRP A 325 33.00 11.48 36.25
CA TRP A 325 31.93 11.93 35.34
C TRP A 325 31.43 10.75 34.50
N HIS A 326 30.39 10.97 33.67
CA HIS A 326 29.93 10.01 32.67
C HIS A 326 30.95 9.81 31.53
N THR A 327 32.10 9.24 31.88
CA THR A 327 33.20 8.85 31.00
C THR A 327 33.40 7.36 31.15
N TYR A 328 33.05 6.60 30.13
CA TYR A 328 33.10 5.14 30.13
C TYR A 328 34.19 4.66 29.18
N LEU A 329 35.05 3.77 29.70
CA LEU A 329 36.14 3.19 28.93
C LEU A 329 35.59 2.41 27.73
N GLY A 330 36.15 2.66 26.54
CA GLY A 330 35.71 2.00 25.30
C GLY A 330 34.41 2.53 24.70
N ILE A 331 33.75 3.52 25.32
CA ILE A 331 32.52 4.15 24.81
C ILE A 331 32.81 5.60 24.38
N ASN A 332 33.07 6.49 25.33
CA ASN A 332 33.32 7.91 25.08
C ASN A 332 34.65 8.41 25.66
N SER A 333 35.45 7.51 26.22
CA SER A 333 36.81 7.83 26.64
C SER A 333 37.71 8.05 25.42
N GLN A 334 38.01 9.32 25.13
CA GLN A 334 38.89 9.70 24.02
C GLN A 334 39.94 10.70 24.49
N ILE A 335 41.20 10.35 24.30
CA ILE A 335 42.34 11.25 24.51
C ILE A 335 42.41 12.18 23.30
N GLY A 336 42.27 13.48 23.55
CA GLY A 336 42.44 14.63 22.66
C GLY A 336 42.40 14.42 21.14
N SER A 337 41.48 15.13 20.47
CA SER A 337 41.72 15.55 19.08
C SER A 337 42.90 16.52 19.04
N TYR A 338 43.83 16.33 18.10
CA TYR A 338 44.92 17.28 17.88
C TYR A 338 44.35 18.66 17.51
N VAL A 339 44.47 19.62 18.43
CA VAL A 339 44.18 21.03 18.15
C VAL A 339 45.54 21.73 18.08
N GLN A 340 45.90 22.24 16.90
CA GLN A 340 47.11 23.05 16.75
C GLN A 340 46.97 24.28 17.65
N ALA A 341 47.68 24.29 18.77
CA ALA A 341 47.57 25.35 19.76
C ALA A 341 48.14 26.65 19.17
N ALA A 342 47.25 27.60 18.84
CA ALA A 342 47.63 28.99 18.65
C ALA A 342 47.32 29.73 19.96
N ILE A 343 48.33 30.34 20.56
CA ILE A 343 48.14 31.19 21.74
C ILE A 343 47.56 32.52 21.25
N ASP A 344 46.25 32.72 21.41
CA ASP A 344 45.55 33.98 21.19
C ASP A 344 44.60 34.23 22.38
N GLU A 345 44.29 35.49 22.69
CA GLU A 345 43.51 35.93 23.86
C GLU A 345 42.06 35.38 23.88
N ARG A 346 41.63 34.71 22.80
CA ARG A 346 40.29 34.15 22.61
C ARG A 346 40.22 32.62 22.73
N MET A 347 41.35 31.92 22.84
CA MET A 347 41.38 30.46 22.75
C MET A 347 41.60 29.82 24.13
N THR A 348 40.63 29.05 24.61
CA THR A 348 40.72 28.32 25.88
C THR A 348 41.24 26.91 25.62
N ILE A 349 42.35 26.52 26.27
CA ILE A 349 42.88 25.15 26.19
C ILE A 349 41.99 24.24 27.03
N HIS A 350 41.40 23.23 26.41
CA HIS A 350 40.60 22.23 27.12
C HIS A 350 41.52 21.19 27.79
N TYR A 351 41.07 20.60 28.92
CA TYR A 351 41.84 19.64 29.72
C TYR A 351 42.31 18.39 28.96
N ASN A 352 41.71 18.11 27.81
CA ASN A 352 42.01 16.97 26.95
C ASN A 352 42.87 17.32 25.73
N THR A 353 43.40 18.54 25.63
CA THR A 353 44.28 18.94 24.51
C THR A 353 45.69 18.39 24.69
N THR A 354 46.14 17.53 23.79
CA THR A 354 47.55 17.11 23.68
C THR A 354 48.34 18.19 22.94
N ILE A 355 49.26 18.87 23.63
CA ILE A 355 50.14 19.88 23.03
C ILE A 355 51.39 19.18 22.49
N GLY A 356 51.51 19.08 21.16
CA GLY A 356 52.71 18.60 20.48
C GLY A 356 53.57 19.78 20.02
N GLY A 357 54.86 19.77 20.33
CA GLY A 357 55.82 20.68 19.70
C GLY A 357 55.97 20.32 18.22
N ALA A 358 55.97 21.32 17.34
CA ALA A 358 56.42 21.10 15.97
C ALA A 358 57.91 20.76 16.03
N ASP A 359 58.29 19.54 15.65
CA ASP A 359 59.68 19.25 15.32
C ASP A 359 60.07 20.17 14.16
N HIS A 360 60.87 21.18 14.48
CA HIS A 360 61.54 22.01 13.49
C HIS A 360 62.72 21.21 12.93
N GLU A 361 62.52 20.57 11.77
CA GLU A 361 63.62 20.31 10.82
C GLU A 361 63.75 21.48 9.83
#